data_AF-A0A5Q0L7G0-F1
#
_entry.id   AF-A0A5Q0L7G0-F1
#
_cell.length_a   1.000
_cell.length_b   1.000
_cell.length_c   1.000
_cell.angle_alpha   90.00
_cell.angle_beta   90.00
_cell.angle_gamma   90.00
#
_symmetry.space_group_name_H-M   'P 1'
#
loop_
_entity.id
_entity.type
_entity.pdbx_description
1 polymer ?
#
loop_
_entity_poly.entity_id
_entity_poly.type
_entity_poly.pdbx_seq_one_letter_code
_entity_poly.pdbx_strand_id
1 'polypeptide(L)'
;MTTSPSVKGTSAGEPSVEDMPLMWLRDNCACARCRDPRNGQKLFQITELPAGLALGAVRRTADGVEVDWAPDGHRSEYSTRWLTANRPGRGTDADGGPGDRRGETGKTLWTAADLDGRLPEADWTDYLGDPVVKARVLDSVLGLGFALLRDVPCRPGQVLDVAQTFGYVRETNYGRLFDVRVEPDPNNLAFTGARITPHTDNPYRDPVPTLQLLHCLANSASGGDSGLVDGFQAAALLRAEDPEAFAVLTRTPVPFRFADARTVLEAERPLIDVDGRGRIREVRFNNRSMSTLRLPADELEAFYRAYRKFAGITLRPELQLDFRLAPGDCLIFDNVRLLHARTAFEESGARHLQGAYADIDALAGTLAVLRRERDVAGAEFLDGLSELFAGEGAGAYLGEPVTMAQHMLQAAARAQEAGAPDALVAAALLHDVGHFHGPVTGEDLMAGTDNRHSHTGADRLADWFGPEVTEPIRLHVAAKRYLCAVEPEYFDLLTEASVYTLQVQGGPMSAPEVADYEANPYAADGVAVRRWDDEGKDPEASAPDFAHFRPLLAALLRTA
;
A
#
# COMPACT_ATOMS: atom_id res chain seq x y z
N MET A 1 -11.75 -44.00 -18.53
CA MET A 1 -12.41 -43.78 -17.22
C MET A 1 -11.33 -43.64 -16.18
N THR A 2 -10.91 -42.40 -15.91
CA THR A 2 -9.90 -42.05 -14.90
C THR A 2 -10.46 -40.84 -14.18
N THR A 3 -10.96 -41.09 -12.97
CA THR A 3 -11.64 -40.13 -12.11
C THR A 3 -10.63 -39.16 -11.51
N SER A 4 -10.77 -37.87 -11.82
CA SER A 4 -10.13 -36.79 -11.07
C SER A 4 -10.63 -36.79 -9.63
N PRO A 5 -9.77 -36.60 -8.60
CA PRO A 5 -10.25 -36.45 -7.23
C PRO A 5 -10.92 -35.09 -7.09
N SER A 6 -12.21 -35.12 -6.76
CA SER A 6 -13.00 -33.97 -6.34
C SER A 6 -12.44 -33.44 -5.01
N VAL A 7 -11.91 -32.22 -5.02
CA VAL A 7 -11.61 -31.46 -3.81
C VAL A 7 -12.96 -31.04 -3.21
N LYS A 8 -13.40 -31.73 -2.17
CA LYS A 8 -14.56 -31.33 -1.38
C LYS A 8 -14.19 -30.09 -0.57
N GLY A 9 -14.94 -29.00 -0.79
CA GLY A 9 -14.93 -27.85 0.10
C GLY A 9 -15.42 -28.26 1.48
N THR A 10 -14.54 -28.20 2.46
CA THR A 10 -14.86 -28.30 3.89
C THR A 10 -14.84 -26.90 4.50
N SER A 11 -15.78 -26.67 5.42
CA SER A 11 -15.91 -25.48 6.28
C SER A 11 -14.57 -25.05 6.88
N ALA A 12 -14.43 -23.75 7.17
CA ALA A 12 -13.23 -23.11 7.73
C ALA A 12 -12.81 -23.68 9.11
N GLY A 13 -12.17 -24.85 9.10
CA GLY A 13 -11.32 -25.35 10.18
C GLY A 13 -9.86 -24.96 9.94
N GLU A 14 -9.04 -25.01 11.01
CA GLU A 14 -7.59 -24.83 10.92
C GLU A 14 -6.99 -25.72 9.82
N PRO A 15 -6.03 -25.21 9.03
CA PRO A 15 -5.39 -26.00 7.97
C PRO A 15 -4.65 -27.21 8.56
N SER A 16 -5.10 -28.41 8.18
CA SER A 16 -4.48 -29.69 8.55
C SER A 16 -3.44 -30.10 7.51
N VAL A 17 -2.28 -30.58 7.96
CA VAL A 17 -1.18 -31.04 7.08
C VAL A 17 -1.54 -32.32 6.33
N GLU A 18 -2.45 -33.11 6.91
CA GLU A 18 -3.00 -34.34 6.33
C GLU A 18 -3.79 -34.08 5.04
N ASP A 19 -4.35 -32.87 4.88
CA ASP A 19 -5.08 -32.44 3.70
C ASP A 19 -4.20 -31.79 2.61
N MET A 20 -2.87 -31.72 2.83
CA MET A 20 -1.94 -31.05 1.92
C MET A 20 -1.13 -32.02 1.05
N PRO A 21 -0.74 -31.64 -0.19
CA PRO A 21 0.16 -32.45 -0.99
C PRO A 21 1.52 -32.64 -0.31
N LEU A 22 1.85 -33.87 0.04
CA LEU A 22 3.01 -34.21 0.87
C LEU A 22 4.34 -33.76 0.26
N MET A 23 4.54 -33.97 -1.05
CA MET A 23 5.73 -33.50 -1.77
C MET A 23 5.87 -31.98 -1.66
N TRP A 24 4.79 -31.23 -1.84
CA TRP A 24 4.80 -29.77 -1.73
C TRP A 24 5.16 -29.31 -0.32
N LEU A 25 4.56 -29.93 0.70
CA LEU A 25 4.83 -29.57 2.09
C LEU A 25 6.31 -29.83 2.43
N ARG A 26 6.84 -31.02 2.09
CA ARG A 26 8.23 -31.39 2.34
C ARG A 26 9.24 -30.53 1.58
N ASP A 27 8.96 -30.21 0.32
CA ASP A 27 9.77 -29.33 -0.54
C ASP A 27 9.82 -27.88 -0.01
N ASN A 28 8.87 -27.51 0.84
CA ASN A 28 8.80 -26.20 1.49
C ASN A 28 9.24 -26.19 2.95
N CYS A 29 9.91 -27.24 3.44
CA CYS A 29 10.52 -27.23 4.77
C CYS A 29 11.43 -26.01 4.96
N ALA A 30 11.22 -25.27 6.05
CA ALA A 30 11.95 -24.04 6.36
C ALA A 30 13.21 -24.25 7.21
N CYS A 31 13.53 -25.49 7.61
CA CYS A 31 14.67 -25.75 8.48
C CYS A 31 16.02 -25.42 7.82
N ALA A 32 17.04 -25.17 8.63
CA ALA A 32 18.39 -24.81 8.17
C ALA A 32 19.10 -25.87 7.31
N ARG A 33 18.60 -27.12 7.29
CA ARG A 33 19.08 -28.17 6.37
C ARG A 33 18.45 -28.09 4.98
N CYS A 34 17.27 -27.48 4.88
CA CYS A 34 16.51 -27.37 3.64
C CYS A 34 16.63 -26.00 3.00
N ARG A 35 16.85 -24.94 3.80
CA ARG A 35 17.05 -23.58 3.34
C ARG A 35 18.20 -22.91 4.08
N ASP A 36 19.00 -22.11 3.38
CA ASP A 36 20.04 -21.30 4.03
C ASP A 36 19.36 -20.25 4.93
N PRO A 37 19.68 -20.19 6.23
CA PRO A 37 19.01 -19.30 7.17
C PRO A 37 19.26 -17.81 6.90
N ARG A 38 20.24 -17.45 6.07
CA ARG A 38 20.60 -16.06 5.76
C ARG A 38 19.89 -15.52 4.51
N ASN A 39 19.63 -16.38 3.53
CA ASN A 39 19.11 -15.95 2.22
C ASN A 39 17.86 -16.71 1.76
N GLY A 40 17.43 -17.75 2.49
CA GLY A 40 16.20 -18.51 2.22
C GLY A 40 16.25 -19.43 1.00
N GLN A 41 17.40 -19.53 0.31
CA GLN A 41 17.57 -20.40 -0.86
C GLN A 41 17.53 -21.87 -0.45
N LYS A 42 16.91 -22.71 -1.28
CA LYS A 42 16.86 -24.15 -1.07
C LYS A 42 18.26 -24.76 -1.20
N LEU A 43 18.57 -25.70 -0.31
CA LEU A 43 19.87 -26.39 -0.23
C LEU A 43 19.87 -27.76 -0.91
N PHE A 44 18.78 -28.14 -1.55
CA PHE A 44 18.58 -29.43 -2.20
C PHE A 44 17.82 -29.27 -3.52
N GLN A 45 17.97 -30.24 -4.41
CA GLN A 45 17.19 -30.40 -5.63
C GLN A 45 15.97 -31.28 -5.39
N ILE A 46 14.89 -31.05 -6.14
CA ILE A 46 13.63 -31.80 -5.98
C ILE A 46 13.79 -33.32 -6.10
N THR A 47 14.76 -33.78 -6.91
CA THR A 47 15.08 -35.20 -7.11
C THR A 47 15.76 -35.87 -5.92
N GLU A 48 16.23 -35.09 -4.94
CA GLU A 48 16.77 -35.61 -3.68
C GLU A 48 15.65 -35.98 -2.69
N LEU A 49 14.42 -35.50 -2.92
CA LEU A 49 13.25 -35.93 -2.15
C LEU A 49 12.72 -37.26 -2.70
N PRO A 50 12.37 -38.23 -1.83
CA PRO A 50 11.75 -39.48 -2.27
C PRO A 50 10.41 -39.25 -2.98
N ALA A 51 10.16 -39.93 -4.10
CA ALA A 51 8.89 -39.80 -4.83
C ALA A 51 7.66 -40.27 -4.01
N GLY A 52 7.85 -41.26 -3.13
CA GLY A 52 6.81 -41.84 -2.27
C GLY A 52 6.88 -41.31 -0.84
N LEU A 53 6.77 -40.00 -0.65
CA LEU A 53 6.69 -39.40 0.68
C LEU A 53 5.41 -39.82 1.42
N ALA A 54 5.55 -40.13 2.69
CA ALA A 54 4.46 -40.40 3.62
C ALA A 54 4.67 -39.60 4.92
N LEU A 55 3.56 -39.24 5.56
CA LEU A 55 3.57 -38.71 6.92
C LEU A 55 3.95 -39.84 7.89
N GLY A 56 4.94 -39.57 8.73
CA GLY A 56 5.25 -40.35 9.91
C GLY A 56 4.44 -39.83 11.10
N ALA A 57 5.11 -39.45 12.18
CA ALA A 57 4.45 -38.82 13.32
C ALA A 57 4.15 -37.34 13.05
N VAL A 58 2.92 -36.93 13.35
CA VAL A 58 2.47 -35.53 13.30
C VAL A 58 2.19 -35.08 14.73
N ARG A 59 2.79 -33.97 15.15
CA ARG A 59 2.63 -33.43 16.52
C ARG A 59 2.20 -31.97 16.44
N ARG A 60 1.09 -31.63 17.09
CA ARG A 60 0.67 -30.24 17.24
C ARG A 60 1.56 -29.55 18.29
N THR A 61 1.94 -28.31 18.00
CA THR A 61 2.65 -27.42 18.93
C THR A 61 1.79 -26.19 19.21
N ALA A 62 2.25 -25.30 20.10
CA ALA A 62 1.56 -24.04 20.35
C ALA A 62 1.45 -23.17 19.08
N ASP A 63 2.49 -23.19 18.24
CA ASP A 63 2.62 -22.30 17.09
C ASP A 63 2.37 -22.98 15.74
N GLY A 64 2.04 -24.27 15.72
CA GLY A 64 1.79 -25.03 14.50
C GLY A 64 1.90 -26.55 14.62
N VAL A 65 2.70 -27.15 13.75
CA VAL A 65 2.81 -28.61 13.64
C VAL A 65 4.22 -29.06 13.26
N GLU A 66 4.63 -30.17 13.85
CA GLU A 66 5.85 -30.89 13.49
C GLU A 66 5.48 -32.17 12.74
N VAL A 67 6.22 -32.46 11.67
CA VAL A 67 6.00 -33.61 10.81
C VAL A 67 7.30 -34.39 10.69
N ASP A 68 7.28 -35.65 11.11
CA ASP A 68 8.31 -36.63 10.78
C ASP A 68 7.95 -37.27 9.43
N TRP A 69 8.93 -37.43 8.54
CA TRP A 69 8.73 -37.86 7.17
C TRP A 69 9.32 -39.26 6.91
N ALA A 70 8.65 -40.04 6.05
CA ALA A 70 9.14 -41.33 5.57
C ALA A 70 9.14 -41.36 4.03
N PRO A 71 10.13 -42.01 3.38
CA PRO A 71 11.27 -42.73 3.97
C PRO A 71 12.49 -41.83 4.31
N ASP A 72 12.39 -40.51 4.17
CA ASP A 72 13.58 -39.64 4.30
C ASP A 72 14.08 -39.46 5.76
N GLY A 73 13.26 -39.80 6.76
CA GLY A 73 13.57 -39.63 8.19
C GLY A 73 13.74 -38.17 8.64
N HIS A 74 13.34 -37.20 7.81
CA HIS A 74 13.45 -35.79 8.10
C HIS A 74 12.34 -35.34 9.05
N ARG A 75 12.59 -34.27 9.81
CA ARG A 75 11.60 -33.59 10.63
C ARG A 75 11.46 -32.16 10.16
N SER A 76 10.23 -31.76 9.87
CA SER A 76 9.88 -30.40 9.48
C SER A 76 8.96 -29.76 10.52
N GLU A 77 9.05 -28.45 10.65
CA GLU A 77 8.18 -27.65 11.51
C GLU A 77 7.51 -26.58 10.65
N TYR A 78 6.20 -26.44 10.79
CA TYR A 78 5.39 -25.47 10.06
C TYR A 78 4.52 -24.69 11.04
N SER A 79 4.62 -23.36 11.01
CA SER A 79 3.76 -22.52 11.83
C SER A 79 2.34 -22.48 11.27
N THR A 80 1.34 -22.29 12.15
CA THR A 80 -0.06 -22.08 11.74
C THR A 80 -0.18 -20.90 10.78
N ARG A 81 0.59 -19.83 11.02
CA ARG A 81 0.69 -18.67 10.11
C ARG A 81 1.15 -19.09 8.72
N TRP A 82 2.21 -19.89 8.61
CA TRP A 82 2.73 -20.33 7.32
C TRP A 82 1.76 -21.28 6.61
N LEU A 83 1.18 -22.25 7.32
CA LEU A 83 0.20 -23.20 6.76
C LEU A 83 -1.05 -22.48 6.24
N THR A 84 -1.52 -21.47 6.99
CA THR A 84 -2.64 -20.64 6.59
C THR A 84 -2.27 -19.79 5.38
N ALA A 85 -1.11 -19.11 5.41
CA ALA A 85 -0.58 -18.27 4.34
C ALA A 85 -0.39 -19.01 3.00
N ASN A 86 0.04 -20.27 3.06
CA ASN A 86 0.46 -21.04 1.89
C ASN A 86 -0.47 -22.22 1.58
N ARG A 87 -1.67 -22.27 2.16
CA ARG A 87 -2.62 -23.37 1.96
C ARG A 87 -2.81 -23.65 0.45
N PRO A 88 -2.66 -24.90 0.00
CA PRO A 88 -2.90 -25.25 -1.40
C PRO A 88 -4.27 -24.78 -1.88
N GLY A 89 -4.33 -24.17 -3.06
CA GLY A 89 -5.55 -23.54 -3.59
C GLY A 89 -5.79 -22.10 -3.14
N ARG A 90 -5.10 -21.61 -2.09
CA ARG A 90 -5.13 -20.18 -1.74
C ARG A 90 -4.39 -19.36 -2.80
N GLY A 91 -5.00 -18.28 -3.28
CA GLY A 91 -4.41 -17.44 -4.34
C GLY A 91 -4.60 -17.95 -5.78
N THR A 92 -5.49 -18.92 -6.00
CA THR A 92 -6.15 -19.11 -7.29
C THR A 92 -7.28 -18.10 -7.42
N ASP A 93 -7.38 -17.43 -8.56
CA ASP A 93 -8.34 -16.46 -9.16
C ASP A 93 -9.44 -15.76 -8.31
N ALA A 94 -9.88 -16.27 -7.16
CA ALA A 94 -10.91 -15.69 -6.29
C ALA A 94 -10.37 -14.93 -5.05
N ASP A 95 -9.17 -15.27 -4.52
CA ASP A 95 -8.79 -14.86 -3.15
C ASP A 95 -7.55 -13.93 -3.04
N GLY A 96 -7.11 -13.30 -4.13
CA GLY A 96 -6.07 -12.24 -4.06
C GLY A 96 -4.74 -12.65 -3.39
N GLY A 97 -4.33 -13.92 -3.53
CA GLY A 97 -3.15 -14.47 -2.85
C GLY A 97 -1.82 -13.81 -3.24
N PRO A 98 -0.70 -14.21 -2.62
CA PRO A 98 0.62 -13.55 -2.68
C PRO A 98 1.36 -13.73 -4.04
N GLY A 99 0.63 -13.77 -5.15
CA GLY A 99 1.17 -13.89 -6.49
C GLY A 99 1.81 -12.60 -7.01
N ASP A 100 2.41 -12.72 -8.21
CA ASP A 100 3.01 -11.62 -8.94
C ASP A 100 2.02 -10.46 -9.14
N ARG A 101 2.18 -9.38 -8.36
CA ARG A 101 1.32 -8.18 -8.40
C ARG A 101 1.50 -7.33 -9.66
N ARG A 102 2.33 -7.75 -10.61
CA ARG A 102 2.54 -7.02 -11.88
C ARG A 102 1.40 -7.24 -12.88
N GLY A 103 0.66 -8.35 -12.79
CA GLY A 103 -0.53 -8.60 -13.63
C GLY A 103 -1.80 -7.95 -13.06
N GLU A 104 -2.88 -7.93 -13.85
CA GLU A 104 -4.12 -7.21 -13.54
C GLU A 104 -4.73 -7.50 -12.16
N THR A 105 -4.55 -8.70 -11.60
CA THR A 105 -5.08 -9.06 -10.27
C THR A 105 -4.36 -8.37 -9.11
N GLY A 106 -3.16 -7.84 -9.36
CA GLY A 106 -2.42 -7.03 -8.39
C GLY A 106 -2.60 -5.53 -8.57
N LYS A 107 -3.46 -5.11 -9.51
CA LYS A 107 -3.66 -3.72 -9.91
C LYS A 107 -5.09 -3.29 -9.59
N THR A 108 -5.25 -2.04 -9.20
CA THR A 108 -6.57 -1.38 -9.16
C THR A 108 -6.77 -0.69 -10.51
N LEU A 109 -7.64 -1.25 -11.34
CA LEU A 109 -7.97 -0.69 -12.65
C LEU A 109 -8.85 0.55 -12.48
N TRP A 110 -8.67 1.56 -13.34
CA TRP A 110 -9.33 2.86 -13.17
C TRP A 110 -9.77 3.51 -14.48
N THR A 111 -10.80 4.35 -14.36
CA THR A 111 -11.22 5.37 -15.32
C THR A 111 -10.80 6.75 -14.81
N ALA A 112 -10.87 7.79 -15.64
CA ALA A 112 -10.46 9.15 -15.22
C ALA A 112 -11.29 9.66 -14.02
N ALA A 113 -12.59 9.33 -13.98
CA ALA A 113 -13.49 9.74 -12.90
C ALA A 113 -13.13 9.12 -11.53
N ASP A 114 -12.52 7.95 -11.52
CA ASP A 114 -12.10 7.28 -10.27
C ASP A 114 -10.98 8.05 -9.55
N LEU A 115 -10.24 8.89 -10.29
CA LEU A 115 -9.07 9.63 -9.82
C LEU A 115 -9.31 11.14 -9.69
N ASP A 116 -10.52 11.62 -9.97
CA ASP A 116 -10.86 13.04 -9.86
C ASP A 116 -10.61 13.56 -8.44
N GLY A 117 -9.83 14.64 -8.34
CA GLY A 117 -9.36 15.23 -7.08
C GLY A 117 -8.48 14.34 -6.19
N ARG A 118 -8.03 13.16 -6.69
CA ARG A 118 -7.40 12.09 -5.88
C ARG A 118 -6.14 11.54 -6.54
N LEU A 119 -5.39 12.39 -7.22
CA LEU A 119 -4.11 11.97 -7.82
C LEU A 119 -3.15 11.48 -6.73
N PRO A 120 -2.44 10.37 -6.96
CA PRO A 120 -1.44 9.89 -6.01
C PRO A 120 -0.21 10.79 -6.03
N GLU A 121 -0.08 11.63 -5.02
CA GLU A 121 1.00 12.61 -4.93
C GLU A 121 1.66 12.71 -3.55
N ALA A 122 2.91 13.20 -3.54
CA ALA A 122 3.65 13.52 -2.33
C ALA A 122 4.69 14.62 -2.61
N ASP A 123 5.02 15.42 -1.60
CA ASP A 123 6.17 16.33 -1.62
C ASP A 123 7.48 15.53 -1.66
N TRP A 124 8.48 16.03 -2.40
CA TRP A 124 9.78 15.39 -2.53
C TRP A 124 10.55 15.27 -1.20
N THR A 125 10.45 16.27 -0.33
CA THR A 125 11.08 16.29 0.99
C THR A 125 10.46 15.23 1.89
N ASP A 126 9.14 15.17 1.93
CA ASP A 126 8.40 14.17 2.71
C ASP A 126 8.69 12.75 2.19
N TYR A 127 8.72 12.57 0.87
CA TYR A 127 9.06 11.29 0.23
C TYR A 127 10.47 10.80 0.59
N LEU A 128 11.43 11.70 0.76
CA LEU A 128 12.79 11.34 1.18
C LEU A 128 12.91 11.15 2.70
N GLY A 129 12.14 11.90 3.49
CA GLY A 129 12.23 11.95 4.95
C GLY A 129 11.41 10.89 5.67
N ASP A 130 10.30 10.45 5.09
CA ASP A 130 9.34 9.52 5.71
C ASP A 130 9.21 8.22 4.91
N PRO A 131 9.68 7.07 5.47
CA PRO A 131 9.49 5.75 4.88
C PRO A 131 8.04 5.38 4.55
N VAL A 132 7.04 5.88 5.30
CA VAL A 132 5.62 5.64 5.08
C VAL A 132 5.13 6.40 3.85
N VAL A 133 5.52 7.67 3.71
CA VAL A 133 5.21 8.46 2.50
C VAL A 133 5.86 7.82 1.28
N LYS A 134 7.12 7.40 1.40
CA LYS A 134 7.83 6.68 0.34
C LYS A 134 7.09 5.41 -0.07
N ALA A 135 6.74 4.57 0.89
CA ALA A 135 6.07 3.31 0.63
C ALA A 135 4.69 3.52 -0.01
N ARG A 136 3.91 4.52 0.43
CA ARG A 136 2.65 4.92 -0.22
C ARG A 136 2.83 5.31 -1.69
N VAL A 137 3.86 6.09 -2.01
CA VAL A 137 4.16 6.48 -3.40
C VAL A 137 4.52 5.25 -4.24
N LEU A 138 5.41 4.39 -3.75
CA LEU A 138 5.82 3.19 -4.49
C LEU A 138 4.65 2.19 -4.64
N ASP A 139 3.83 2.02 -3.61
CA ASP A 139 2.63 1.18 -3.68
C ASP A 139 1.62 1.72 -4.67
N SER A 140 1.47 3.05 -4.77
CA SER A 140 0.63 3.67 -5.79
C SER A 140 1.13 3.40 -7.20
N VAL A 141 2.44 3.49 -7.45
CA VAL A 141 3.03 3.09 -8.75
C VAL A 141 2.74 1.60 -9.03
N LEU A 142 2.85 0.71 -8.04
CA LEU A 142 2.52 -0.71 -8.24
C LEU A 142 1.02 -0.96 -8.45
N GLY A 143 0.14 -0.31 -7.69
CA GLY A 143 -1.29 -0.59 -7.66
C GLY A 143 -2.08 0.18 -8.72
N LEU A 144 -1.89 1.51 -8.80
CA LEU A 144 -2.54 2.40 -9.78
C LEU A 144 -1.74 2.56 -11.06
N GLY A 145 -0.44 2.25 -11.05
CA GLY A 145 0.42 2.36 -12.22
C GLY A 145 1.16 3.69 -12.33
N PHE A 146 0.93 4.66 -11.44
CA PHE A 146 1.68 5.93 -11.43
C PHE A 146 1.64 6.65 -10.08
N ALA A 147 2.55 7.60 -9.91
CA ALA A 147 2.54 8.60 -8.84
C ALA A 147 3.23 9.90 -9.27
N LEU A 148 2.88 11.01 -8.63
CA LEU A 148 3.48 12.32 -8.81
C LEU A 148 4.30 12.72 -7.58
N LEU A 149 5.56 13.09 -7.80
CA LEU A 149 6.37 13.76 -6.79
C LEU A 149 6.36 15.26 -7.09
N ARG A 150 5.96 16.06 -6.11
CA ARG A 150 5.91 17.53 -6.16
C ARG A 150 7.23 18.12 -5.65
N ASP A 151 7.54 19.33 -6.09
CA ASP A 151 8.68 20.13 -5.61
C ASP A 151 10.05 19.41 -5.69
N VAL A 152 10.20 18.54 -6.69
CA VAL A 152 11.48 17.92 -7.04
C VAL A 152 12.43 19.02 -7.59
N PRO A 153 13.70 19.10 -7.15
CA PRO A 153 14.59 20.19 -7.55
C PRO A 153 14.73 20.33 -9.08
N CYS A 154 14.38 21.49 -9.62
CA CYS A 154 14.48 21.82 -11.05
C CYS A 154 15.93 21.99 -11.54
N ARG A 155 16.73 20.92 -11.48
CA ARG A 155 18.11 20.87 -11.98
C ARG A 155 18.31 19.68 -12.95
N PRO A 156 19.16 19.83 -13.97
CA PRO A 156 19.45 18.73 -14.89
C PRO A 156 19.95 17.49 -14.16
N GLY A 157 19.42 16.32 -14.52
CA GLY A 157 19.78 15.03 -13.95
C GLY A 157 18.99 14.61 -12.72
N GLN A 158 18.15 15.48 -12.14
CA GLN A 158 17.39 15.15 -10.92
C GLN A 158 16.46 13.93 -11.08
N VAL A 159 15.97 13.66 -12.30
CA VAL A 159 15.16 12.45 -12.59
C VAL A 159 15.94 11.15 -12.32
N LEU A 160 17.27 11.17 -12.45
CA LEU A 160 18.14 10.03 -12.13
C LEU A 160 18.19 9.80 -10.62
N ASP A 161 18.30 10.89 -9.84
CA ASP A 161 18.30 10.83 -8.37
C ASP A 161 16.97 10.25 -7.87
N VAL A 162 15.84 10.65 -8.48
CA VAL A 162 14.51 10.07 -8.18
C VAL A 162 14.50 8.56 -8.43
N ALA A 163 14.94 8.10 -9.61
CA ALA A 163 14.99 6.67 -9.91
C ALA A 163 15.88 5.87 -8.93
N GLN A 164 16.98 6.48 -8.49
CA GLN A 164 17.91 5.88 -7.53
C GLN A 164 17.35 5.74 -6.11
N THR A 165 16.26 6.45 -5.78
CA THR A 165 15.63 6.29 -4.46
C THR A 165 14.93 4.94 -4.28
N PHE A 166 14.51 4.28 -5.36
CA PHE A 166 13.79 3.00 -5.31
C PHE A 166 14.41 1.90 -6.16
N GLY A 167 15.40 2.20 -6.99
CA GLY A 167 16.00 1.19 -7.86
C GLY A 167 17.15 1.72 -8.69
N TYR A 168 17.23 1.24 -9.92
CA TYR A 168 18.32 1.50 -10.83
C TYR A 168 17.80 2.12 -12.14
N VAL A 169 18.60 3.02 -12.71
CA VAL A 169 18.34 3.60 -14.02
C VAL A 169 18.65 2.57 -15.09
N ARG A 170 17.72 2.35 -16.01
CA ARG A 170 17.94 1.55 -17.21
C ARG A 170 18.53 2.42 -18.32
N GLU A 171 19.83 2.31 -18.49
CA GLU A 171 20.53 3.01 -19.57
C GLU A 171 20.15 2.44 -20.95
N THR A 172 19.99 3.33 -21.93
CA THR A 172 19.61 2.98 -23.30
C THR A 172 20.53 3.67 -24.31
N ASN A 173 20.31 3.47 -25.62
CA ASN A 173 21.00 4.25 -26.66
C ASN A 173 20.64 5.75 -26.63
N TYR A 174 19.61 6.17 -25.89
CA TYR A 174 19.33 7.58 -25.60
C TYR A 174 20.19 8.13 -24.44
N GLY A 175 20.94 7.27 -23.75
CA GLY A 175 21.71 7.58 -22.55
C GLY A 175 20.99 7.14 -21.27
N ARG A 176 21.50 7.65 -20.13
CA ARG A 176 20.88 7.45 -18.80
C ARG A 176 19.60 8.27 -18.61
N LEU A 177 19.52 9.42 -19.29
CA LEU A 177 18.33 10.27 -19.40
C LEU A 177 18.18 10.75 -20.83
N PHE A 178 17.01 11.27 -21.17
CA PHE A 178 16.74 11.97 -22.42
C PHE A 178 16.00 13.28 -22.13
N ASP A 179 16.28 14.34 -22.88
CA ASP A 179 15.51 15.57 -22.81
C ASP A 179 14.23 15.44 -23.65
N VAL A 180 13.18 16.18 -23.32
CA VAL A 180 11.96 16.36 -24.12
C VAL A 180 11.69 17.86 -24.22
N ARG A 181 12.13 18.46 -25.32
CA ARG A 181 11.98 19.88 -25.65
C ARG A 181 11.67 20.02 -27.15
N VAL A 182 11.15 21.17 -27.57
CA VAL A 182 10.97 21.44 -29.00
C VAL A 182 12.35 21.62 -29.63
N GLU A 183 12.67 20.79 -30.62
CA GLU A 183 13.95 20.86 -31.35
C GLU A 183 13.73 21.34 -32.80
N PRO A 184 14.66 22.14 -33.37
CA PRO A 184 14.53 22.65 -34.74
C PRO A 184 14.55 21.57 -35.84
N ASP A 185 15.16 20.41 -35.58
CA ASP A 185 15.27 19.27 -36.51
C ASP A 185 15.08 17.93 -35.76
N PRO A 186 13.83 17.57 -35.43
CA PRO A 186 13.54 16.48 -34.50
C PRO A 186 13.63 15.10 -35.17
N ASN A 187 14.41 14.18 -34.59
CA ASN A 187 14.46 12.77 -35.03
C ASN A 187 13.30 11.91 -34.50
N ASN A 188 12.46 12.47 -33.63
CA ASN A 188 11.32 11.81 -33.00
C ASN A 188 10.18 12.83 -32.81
N LEU A 189 8.94 12.43 -33.10
CA LEU A 189 7.74 13.26 -32.94
C LEU A 189 7.54 13.78 -31.51
N ALA A 190 8.11 13.13 -30.49
CA ALA A 190 8.15 13.61 -29.11
C ALA A 190 8.67 15.07 -29.00
N PHE A 191 9.54 15.48 -29.93
CA PHE A 191 10.19 16.78 -29.99
C PHE A 191 9.46 17.84 -30.84
N THR A 192 8.20 17.58 -31.24
CA THR A 192 7.35 18.51 -32.02
C THR A 192 6.19 19.08 -31.18
N GLY A 193 5.49 20.13 -31.66
CA GLY A 193 4.27 20.68 -31.05
C GLY A 193 3.00 19.82 -31.17
N ALA A 194 3.04 18.74 -31.96
CA ALA A 194 1.87 17.94 -32.32
C ALA A 194 1.31 17.11 -31.14
N ARG A 195 0.00 16.79 -31.20
CA ARG A 195 -0.64 15.85 -30.25
C ARG A 195 0.04 14.49 -30.34
N ILE A 196 0.36 13.91 -29.20
CA ILE A 196 0.84 12.53 -29.09
C ILE A 196 -0.31 11.68 -28.59
N THR A 197 -0.78 10.74 -29.40
CA THR A 197 -1.83 9.79 -29.01
C THR A 197 -1.32 8.81 -27.94
N PRO A 198 -2.22 8.23 -27.11
CA PRO A 198 -1.85 7.24 -26.10
C PRO A 198 -0.96 6.14 -26.65
N HIS A 199 0.16 5.89 -25.96
CA HIS A 199 1.12 4.85 -26.33
C HIS A 199 1.95 4.38 -25.15
N THR A 200 2.56 3.20 -25.28
CA THR A 200 3.67 2.77 -24.42
C THR A 200 5.01 2.97 -25.11
N ASP A 201 6.05 3.18 -24.31
CA ASP A 201 7.37 3.49 -24.81
C ASP A 201 8.17 2.24 -25.11
N ASN A 202 8.96 2.32 -26.20
CA ASN A 202 9.99 1.34 -26.53
C ASN A 202 9.48 -0.13 -26.69
N PRO A 203 8.32 -0.43 -27.31
CA PRO A 203 7.86 -1.82 -27.44
C PRO A 203 8.75 -2.69 -28.34
N TYR A 204 9.72 -2.09 -29.03
CA TYR A 204 10.80 -2.73 -29.78
C TYR A 204 11.96 -3.24 -28.90
N ARG A 205 11.89 -3.10 -27.57
CA ARG A 205 12.86 -3.68 -26.62
C ARG A 205 12.29 -4.91 -25.94
N ASP A 206 13.17 -5.87 -25.66
CA ASP A 206 12.83 -7.09 -24.96
C ASP A 206 13.98 -7.49 -24.01
N PRO A 207 13.84 -7.32 -22.68
CA PRO A 207 12.67 -6.80 -22.00
C PRO A 207 12.41 -5.31 -22.28
N VAL A 208 11.14 -4.91 -22.29
CA VAL A 208 10.73 -3.51 -22.41
C VAL A 208 11.08 -2.73 -21.14
N PRO A 209 11.38 -1.43 -21.21
CA PRO A 209 11.40 -0.57 -20.06
C PRO A 209 10.10 -0.61 -19.27
N THR A 210 10.11 -1.11 -18.04
CA THR A 210 8.88 -1.29 -17.25
C THR A 210 8.43 -0.05 -16.49
N LEU A 211 9.34 0.88 -16.16
CA LEU A 211 9.01 2.19 -15.60
C LEU A 211 9.57 3.28 -16.49
N GLN A 212 8.81 4.36 -16.61
CA GLN A 212 9.27 5.63 -17.16
C GLN A 212 9.06 6.74 -16.12
N LEU A 213 10.01 7.66 -16.06
CA LEU A 213 9.94 8.86 -15.25
C LEU A 213 9.97 10.08 -16.17
N LEU A 214 9.20 11.12 -15.86
CA LEU A 214 9.19 12.39 -16.56
C LEU A 214 9.21 13.54 -15.55
N HIS A 215 10.34 14.22 -15.44
CA HIS A 215 10.54 15.36 -14.56
C HIS A 215 10.47 16.68 -15.33
N CYS A 216 9.58 17.57 -14.92
CA CYS A 216 9.40 18.88 -15.56
C CYS A 216 10.38 19.91 -14.98
N LEU A 217 11.29 20.41 -15.82
CA LEU A 217 12.23 21.48 -15.44
C LEU A 217 11.69 22.87 -15.78
N ALA A 218 10.92 22.98 -16.86
CA ALA A 218 10.29 24.22 -17.29
C ALA A 218 9.02 23.92 -18.09
N ASN A 219 7.94 24.67 -17.83
CA ASN A 219 6.70 24.57 -18.60
C ASN A 219 5.92 25.89 -18.61
N SER A 220 6.21 26.75 -19.59
CA SER A 220 5.48 28.01 -19.84
C SER A 220 4.66 28.02 -21.14
N ALA A 221 4.59 26.88 -21.87
CA ALA A 221 3.82 26.77 -23.10
C ALA A 221 2.31 26.60 -22.82
N SER A 222 1.45 27.18 -23.67
CA SER A 222 0.00 26.96 -23.62
C SER A 222 -0.36 25.58 -24.20
N GLY A 223 -1.16 24.79 -23.48
CA GLY A 223 -1.43 23.37 -23.78
C GLY A 223 -0.31 22.43 -23.34
N GLY A 224 -0.24 21.23 -23.94
CA GLY A 224 0.87 20.28 -23.72
C GLY A 224 0.76 19.48 -22.43
N ASP A 225 -0.47 19.39 -21.93
CA ASP A 225 -0.84 18.61 -20.76
C ASP A 225 -0.52 17.13 -21.01
N SER A 226 -0.07 16.47 -19.94
CA SER A 226 0.23 15.05 -19.94
C SER A 226 -1.07 14.28 -19.84
N GLY A 227 -1.20 13.20 -20.62
CA GLY A 227 -2.35 12.31 -20.55
C GLY A 227 -1.91 10.91 -20.13
N LEU A 228 -2.71 10.25 -19.30
CA LEU A 228 -2.57 8.84 -18.95
C LEU A 228 -3.86 8.08 -19.28
N VAL A 229 -3.71 6.86 -19.78
CA VAL A 229 -4.79 5.91 -20.00
C VAL A 229 -4.38 4.56 -19.41
N ASP A 230 -5.23 3.99 -18.56
CA ASP A 230 -5.01 2.65 -18.03
C ASP A 230 -5.19 1.60 -19.13
N GLY A 231 -4.07 1.11 -19.67
CA GLY A 231 -4.07 0.10 -20.73
C GLY A 231 -4.67 -1.23 -20.28
N PHE A 232 -4.58 -1.57 -18.99
CA PHE A 232 -5.19 -2.79 -18.48
C PHE A 232 -6.71 -2.64 -18.40
N GLN A 233 -7.21 -1.48 -17.97
CA GLN A 233 -8.64 -1.18 -18.03
C GLN A 233 -9.16 -1.21 -19.47
N ALA A 234 -8.45 -0.59 -20.43
CA ALA A 234 -8.80 -0.64 -21.84
C ALA A 234 -8.82 -2.08 -22.39
N ALA A 235 -7.85 -2.90 -22.00
CA ALA A 235 -7.77 -4.31 -22.41
C ALA A 235 -8.87 -5.16 -21.76
N ALA A 236 -9.22 -4.90 -20.50
CA ALA A 236 -10.33 -5.54 -19.81
C ALA A 236 -11.69 -5.18 -20.45
N LEU A 237 -11.87 -3.92 -20.87
CA LEU A 237 -13.03 -3.49 -21.65
C LEU A 237 -13.09 -4.20 -23.00
N LEU A 238 -11.96 -4.31 -23.71
CA LEU A 238 -11.90 -5.07 -24.97
C LEU A 238 -12.31 -6.54 -24.74
N ARG A 239 -11.79 -7.17 -23.68
CA ARG A 239 -12.12 -8.55 -23.30
C ARG A 239 -13.62 -8.73 -23.04
N ALA A 240 -14.27 -7.76 -22.42
CA ALA A 240 -15.70 -7.79 -22.13
C ALA A 240 -16.57 -7.50 -23.36
N GLU A 241 -16.21 -6.50 -24.16
CA GLU A 241 -16.97 -6.04 -25.32
C GLU A 241 -16.75 -6.89 -26.59
N ASP A 242 -15.60 -7.55 -26.68
CA ASP A 242 -15.16 -8.32 -27.86
C ASP A 242 -14.10 -9.36 -27.49
N PRO A 243 -14.52 -10.50 -26.91
CA PRO A 243 -13.59 -11.56 -26.53
C PRO A 243 -12.76 -12.09 -27.71
N GLU A 244 -13.31 -12.06 -28.93
CA GLU A 244 -12.61 -12.48 -30.15
C GLU A 244 -11.50 -11.49 -30.52
N ALA A 245 -11.79 -10.18 -30.55
CA ALA A 245 -10.76 -9.17 -30.78
C ALA A 245 -9.66 -9.21 -29.70
N PHE A 246 -10.03 -9.41 -28.44
CA PHE A 246 -9.06 -9.61 -27.36
C PHE A 246 -8.20 -10.85 -27.59
N ALA A 247 -8.79 -11.98 -27.99
CA ALA A 247 -8.05 -13.19 -28.34
C ALA A 247 -7.08 -12.99 -29.53
N VAL A 248 -7.47 -12.21 -30.53
CA VAL A 248 -6.60 -11.84 -31.65
C VAL A 248 -5.41 -11.01 -31.16
N LEU A 249 -5.64 -9.96 -30.36
CA LEU A 249 -4.57 -9.08 -29.89
C LEU A 249 -3.62 -9.72 -28.86
N THR A 250 -4.05 -10.80 -28.20
CA THR A 250 -3.22 -11.57 -27.26
C THR A 250 -2.39 -12.66 -27.93
N ARG A 251 -2.81 -13.15 -29.10
CA ARG A 251 -2.14 -14.27 -29.79
C ARG A 251 -1.31 -13.84 -30.99
N THR A 252 -1.57 -12.67 -31.56
CA THR A 252 -0.88 -12.19 -32.76
C THR A 252 0.44 -11.52 -32.38
N PRO A 253 1.61 -12.10 -32.72
CA PRO A 253 2.89 -11.42 -32.50
C PRO A 253 3.00 -10.22 -33.45
N VAL A 254 3.32 -9.05 -32.90
CA VAL A 254 3.47 -7.81 -33.65
C VAL A 254 4.96 -7.44 -33.68
N PRO A 255 5.56 -7.27 -34.88
CA PRO A 255 6.94 -6.82 -34.98
C PRO A 255 7.00 -5.32 -34.66
N PHE A 256 7.82 -4.94 -33.69
CA PHE A 256 8.16 -3.56 -33.37
C PHE A 256 9.60 -3.28 -33.76
N ARG A 257 9.87 -2.08 -34.31
CA ARG A 257 11.20 -1.70 -34.78
C ARG A 257 11.50 -0.23 -34.51
N PHE A 258 12.73 0.02 -34.07
CA PHE A 258 13.38 1.34 -34.07
C PHE A 258 14.72 1.24 -34.79
N ALA A 259 15.06 2.24 -35.60
CA ALA A 259 16.35 2.29 -36.27
C ALA A 259 16.82 3.74 -36.43
N ASP A 260 18.07 4.01 -36.06
CA ASP A 260 18.78 5.25 -36.34
C ASP A 260 20.19 4.93 -36.92
N ALA A 261 21.03 5.95 -37.07
CA ALA A 261 22.39 5.80 -37.63
C ALA A 261 23.34 4.92 -36.80
N ARG A 262 23.02 4.67 -35.52
CA ARG A 262 23.89 3.98 -34.55
C ARG A 262 23.26 2.73 -33.95
N THR A 263 21.94 2.58 -34.02
CA THR A 263 21.19 1.53 -33.30
C THR A 263 20.03 1.02 -34.14
N VAL A 264 19.84 -0.31 -34.15
CA VAL A 264 18.62 -0.97 -34.61
C VAL A 264 18.11 -1.86 -33.49
N LEU A 265 16.83 -1.74 -33.15
CA LEU A 265 16.17 -2.49 -32.09
C LEU A 265 14.88 -3.11 -32.64
N GLU A 266 14.67 -4.38 -32.34
CA GLU A 266 13.53 -5.15 -32.83
C GLU A 266 13.02 -6.08 -31.73
N ALA A 267 11.70 -6.19 -31.61
CA ALA A 267 11.03 -7.17 -30.76
C ALA A 267 9.74 -7.62 -31.43
N GLU A 268 9.34 -8.87 -31.21
CA GLU A 268 8.08 -9.41 -31.72
C GLU A 268 7.23 -9.87 -30.54
N ARG A 269 6.15 -9.14 -30.27
CA ARG A 269 5.32 -9.31 -29.07
C ARG A 269 3.86 -8.96 -29.36
N PRO A 270 2.87 -9.58 -28.71
CA PRO A 270 1.47 -9.20 -28.87
C PRO A 270 1.22 -7.77 -28.34
N LEU A 271 0.10 -7.16 -28.76
CA LEU A 271 -0.29 -5.85 -28.23
C LEU A 271 -0.75 -5.95 -26.77
N ILE A 272 -1.33 -7.08 -26.39
CA ILE A 272 -1.75 -7.39 -25.03
C ILE A 272 -1.12 -8.72 -24.65
N ASP A 273 -0.22 -8.74 -23.68
CA ASP A 273 0.37 -9.97 -23.17
C ASP A 273 -0.43 -10.48 -21.97
N VAL A 274 -0.54 -11.81 -21.86
CA VAL A 274 -1.25 -12.48 -20.77
C VAL A 274 -0.36 -13.53 -20.11
N ASP A 275 -0.54 -13.74 -18.81
CA ASP A 275 0.17 -14.81 -18.10
C ASP A 275 -0.39 -16.21 -18.44
N GLY A 276 0.23 -17.25 -17.88
CA GLY A 276 -0.21 -18.64 -18.09
C GLY A 276 -1.63 -18.96 -17.59
N ARG A 277 -2.32 -18.03 -16.92
CA ARG A 277 -3.72 -18.11 -16.52
C ARG A 277 -4.65 -17.23 -17.37
N GLY A 278 -4.12 -16.55 -18.40
CA GLY A 278 -4.88 -15.65 -19.25
C GLY A 278 -5.12 -14.26 -18.66
N ARG A 279 -4.40 -13.90 -17.58
CA ARG A 279 -4.54 -12.60 -16.93
C ARG A 279 -3.65 -11.56 -17.62
N ILE A 280 -4.17 -10.37 -17.85
CA ILE A 280 -3.43 -9.28 -18.50
C ILE A 280 -2.17 -8.97 -17.69
N ARG A 281 -1.03 -8.92 -18.39
CA ARG A 281 0.29 -8.72 -17.79
C ARG A 281 1.03 -7.53 -18.37
N GLU A 282 0.78 -7.20 -19.63
CA GLU A 282 1.47 -6.09 -20.31
C GLU A 282 0.67 -5.60 -21.52
N VAL A 283 0.77 -4.31 -21.83
CA VAL A 283 0.24 -3.67 -23.04
C VAL A 283 1.36 -2.99 -23.82
N ARG A 284 1.61 -3.45 -25.04
CA ARG A 284 2.54 -2.83 -26.00
C ARG A 284 1.75 -2.15 -27.09
N PHE A 285 1.63 -0.84 -27.01
CA PHE A 285 0.80 -0.07 -27.95
C PHE A 285 1.54 1.15 -28.43
N ASN A 286 2.18 1.07 -29.61
CA ASN A 286 2.85 2.21 -30.20
C ASN A 286 2.83 2.09 -31.73
N ASN A 287 1.93 2.84 -32.37
CA ASN A 287 1.76 2.80 -33.82
C ASN A 287 2.99 3.26 -34.59
N ARG A 288 3.84 4.11 -34.00
CA ARG A 288 5.02 4.71 -34.67
C ARG A 288 6.17 3.72 -34.85
N SER A 289 6.21 2.69 -34.00
CA SER A 289 7.24 1.65 -34.06
C SER A 289 6.70 0.28 -34.45
N MET A 290 5.40 0.16 -34.72
CA MET A 290 4.83 -1.05 -35.32
C MET A 290 5.36 -1.22 -36.74
N SER A 291 6.00 -2.36 -36.99
CA SER A 291 6.54 -2.75 -38.30
C SER A 291 5.51 -3.53 -39.11
N THR A 292 5.90 -3.99 -40.31
CA THR A 292 5.02 -4.69 -41.25
C THR A 292 4.69 -6.10 -40.75
N LEU A 293 3.42 -6.36 -40.45
CA LEU A 293 2.91 -7.72 -40.21
C LEU A 293 2.92 -8.54 -41.51
N ARG A 294 3.26 -9.83 -41.41
CA ARG A 294 3.33 -10.77 -42.54
C ARG A 294 2.54 -12.04 -42.25
N LEU A 295 1.22 -11.89 -42.11
CA LEU A 295 0.27 -12.97 -41.82
C LEU A 295 -0.65 -13.25 -43.04
N PRO A 296 -1.38 -14.37 -43.07
CA PRO A 296 -2.46 -14.60 -44.02
C PRO A 296 -3.48 -13.44 -44.05
N ALA A 297 -4.15 -13.24 -45.19
CA ALA A 297 -5.02 -12.09 -45.41
C ALA A 297 -6.20 -12.00 -44.43
N ASP A 298 -6.82 -13.13 -44.12
CA ASP A 298 -7.90 -13.25 -43.14
C ASP A 298 -7.43 -12.94 -41.71
N GLU A 299 -6.24 -13.40 -41.33
CA GLU A 299 -5.61 -13.05 -40.04
C GLU A 299 -5.27 -11.55 -39.96
N LEU A 300 -4.76 -10.95 -41.05
CA LEU A 300 -4.51 -9.50 -41.11
C LEU A 300 -5.82 -8.71 -40.96
N GLU A 301 -6.89 -9.11 -41.63
CA GLU A 301 -8.20 -8.45 -41.50
C GLU A 301 -8.73 -8.53 -40.06
N ALA A 302 -8.62 -9.69 -39.42
CA ALA A 302 -8.99 -9.88 -38.02
C ALA A 302 -8.14 -9.01 -37.09
N PHE A 303 -6.82 -8.99 -37.28
CA PHE A 303 -5.89 -8.15 -36.52
C PHE A 303 -6.22 -6.67 -36.65
N TYR A 304 -6.37 -6.14 -37.86
CA TYR A 304 -6.65 -4.72 -38.05
C TYR A 304 -8.02 -4.30 -37.52
N ARG A 305 -9.03 -5.19 -37.54
CA ARG A 305 -10.32 -4.96 -36.89
C ARG A 305 -10.16 -4.84 -35.38
N ALA A 306 -9.46 -5.79 -34.77
CA ALA A 306 -9.21 -5.82 -33.33
C ALA A 306 -8.35 -4.63 -32.87
N TYR A 307 -7.27 -4.34 -33.60
CA TYR A 307 -6.37 -3.21 -33.35
C TYR A 307 -7.11 -1.87 -33.41
N ARG A 308 -7.96 -1.66 -34.43
CA ARG A 308 -8.79 -0.45 -34.53
C ARG A 308 -9.77 -0.32 -33.36
N LYS A 309 -10.38 -1.43 -32.93
CA LYS A 309 -11.30 -1.44 -31.79
C LYS A 309 -10.57 -1.07 -30.49
N PHE A 310 -9.41 -1.66 -30.23
CA PHE A 310 -8.60 -1.35 -29.06
C PHE A 310 -8.13 0.12 -29.06
N ALA A 311 -7.64 0.62 -30.20
CA ALA A 311 -7.30 2.04 -30.36
C ALA A 311 -8.48 2.98 -30.09
N GLY A 312 -9.70 2.58 -30.50
CA GLY A 312 -10.93 3.30 -30.21
C GLY A 312 -11.26 3.35 -28.72
N ILE A 313 -11.06 2.24 -28.00
CA ILE A 313 -11.24 2.18 -26.54
C ILE A 313 -10.26 3.14 -25.85
N THR A 314 -8.97 3.11 -26.19
CA THR A 314 -7.96 4.00 -25.56
C THR A 314 -8.20 5.49 -25.80
N LEU A 315 -9.05 5.84 -26.78
CA LEU A 315 -9.41 7.22 -27.11
C LEU A 315 -10.74 7.67 -26.51
N ARG A 316 -11.40 6.82 -25.71
CA ARG A 316 -12.62 7.20 -25.00
C ARG A 316 -12.33 8.31 -23.97
N PRO A 317 -13.08 9.42 -23.94
CA PRO A 317 -12.84 10.52 -23.01
C PRO A 317 -12.85 10.09 -21.54
N GLU A 318 -13.73 9.16 -21.16
CA GLU A 318 -13.84 8.65 -19.79
C GLU A 318 -12.60 7.87 -19.31
N LEU A 319 -11.71 7.45 -20.21
CA LEU A 319 -10.46 6.76 -19.89
C LEU A 319 -9.23 7.68 -19.92
N GLN A 320 -9.35 8.92 -20.40
CA GLN A 320 -8.23 9.85 -20.54
C GLN A 320 -8.13 10.74 -19.30
N LEU A 321 -7.09 10.49 -18.50
CA LEU A 321 -6.70 11.35 -17.39
C LEU A 321 -5.69 12.38 -17.88
N ASP A 322 -6.13 13.63 -18.06
CA ASP A 322 -5.27 14.73 -18.47
C ASP A 322 -4.90 15.62 -17.26
N PHE A 323 -3.62 15.96 -17.13
CA PHE A 323 -3.12 16.86 -16.09
C PHE A 323 -1.86 17.60 -16.54
N ARG A 324 -1.63 18.77 -15.94
CA ARG A 324 -0.47 19.60 -16.24
C ARG A 324 0.66 19.32 -15.27
N LEU A 325 1.88 19.14 -15.81
CA LEU A 325 3.11 19.08 -15.02
C LEU A 325 3.68 20.49 -14.89
N ALA A 326 3.74 21.01 -13.66
CA ALA A 326 4.45 22.22 -13.30
C ALA A 326 5.97 21.95 -13.15
N PRO A 327 6.82 22.98 -13.25
CA PRO A 327 8.23 22.85 -12.87
C PRO A 327 8.36 22.25 -11.45
N GLY A 328 9.14 21.18 -11.33
CA GLY A 328 9.34 20.43 -10.10
C GLY A 328 8.44 19.20 -9.95
N ASP A 329 7.46 19.02 -10.83
CA ASP A 329 6.70 17.77 -10.87
C ASP A 329 7.50 16.66 -11.55
N CYS A 330 7.57 15.50 -10.91
CA CYS A 330 8.12 14.27 -11.48
C CYS A 330 7.06 13.17 -11.49
N LEU A 331 6.64 12.76 -12.69
CA LEU A 331 5.74 11.63 -12.89
C LEU A 331 6.54 10.34 -12.96
N ILE A 332 6.18 9.34 -12.16
CA ILE A 332 6.70 7.97 -12.24
C ILE A 332 5.54 7.07 -12.69
N PHE A 333 5.72 6.25 -13.72
CA PHE A 333 4.65 5.39 -14.20
C PHE A 333 5.10 4.05 -14.77
N ASP A 334 4.20 3.07 -14.68
CA ASP A 334 4.27 1.71 -15.15
C ASP A 334 4.09 1.67 -16.68
N ASN A 335 5.20 1.60 -17.42
CA ASN A 335 5.22 1.63 -18.88
C ASN A 335 4.80 0.29 -19.53
N VAL A 336 4.62 -0.79 -18.75
CA VAL A 336 3.96 -2.01 -19.26
C VAL A 336 2.44 -1.96 -19.14
N ARG A 337 1.89 -0.97 -18.45
CA ARG A 337 0.45 -0.83 -18.22
C ARG A 337 -0.11 0.47 -18.80
N LEU A 338 0.43 1.61 -18.40
CA LEU A 338 -0.13 2.91 -18.72
C LEU A 338 0.33 3.38 -20.09
N LEU A 339 -0.65 3.73 -20.91
CA LEU A 339 -0.39 4.49 -22.13
C LEU A 339 -0.31 5.95 -21.74
N HIS A 340 0.71 6.64 -22.21
CA HIS A 340 0.86 8.08 -22.00
C HIS A 340 0.66 8.85 -23.30
N ALA A 341 0.18 10.07 -23.17
CA ALA A 341 -0.21 10.95 -24.25
C ALA A 341 0.21 12.39 -23.93
N ARG A 342 0.08 13.26 -24.93
CA ARG A 342 0.25 14.70 -24.73
C ARG A 342 -0.71 15.45 -25.63
N THR A 343 -1.42 16.44 -25.08
CA THR A 343 -2.23 17.36 -25.89
C THR A 343 -1.34 18.22 -26.80
N ALA A 344 -1.92 18.83 -27.83
CA ALA A 344 -1.17 19.78 -28.66
C ALA A 344 -0.80 21.02 -27.82
N PHE A 345 0.28 21.71 -28.18
CA PHE A 345 0.70 22.93 -27.52
C PHE A 345 1.25 23.96 -28.50
N GLU A 346 1.21 25.22 -28.11
CA GLU A 346 1.80 26.30 -28.88
C GLU A 346 3.33 26.22 -28.78
N GLU A 347 4.03 26.34 -29.92
CA GLU A 347 5.50 26.34 -29.94
C GLU A 347 6.11 27.59 -29.27
N SER A 348 5.28 28.61 -28.97
CA SER A 348 5.65 29.76 -28.15
C SER A 348 5.62 29.40 -26.66
N GLY A 349 6.80 29.12 -26.09
CA GLY A 349 6.98 28.89 -24.66
C GLY A 349 8.13 27.94 -24.36
N ALA A 350 8.73 28.03 -23.17
CA ALA A 350 9.78 27.12 -22.74
C ALA A 350 9.13 25.85 -22.16
N ARG A 351 9.34 24.70 -22.81
CA ARG A 351 8.93 23.38 -22.31
C ARG A 351 10.14 22.45 -22.31
N HIS A 352 10.53 21.98 -21.12
CA HIS A 352 11.66 21.08 -20.93
C HIS A 352 11.31 20.05 -19.86
N LEU A 353 11.15 18.79 -20.29
CA LEU A 353 11.09 17.65 -19.39
C LEU A 353 12.37 16.82 -19.55
N GLN A 354 12.79 16.15 -18.50
CA GLN A 354 13.80 15.10 -18.56
C GLN A 354 13.18 13.76 -18.23
N GLY A 355 13.37 12.81 -19.14
CA GLY A 355 12.91 11.44 -19.00
C GLY A 355 14.03 10.49 -18.61
N ALA A 356 13.69 9.46 -17.87
CA ALA A 356 14.56 8.32 -17.59
C ALA A 356 13.72 7.04 -17.52
N TYR A 357 14.37 5.89 -17.68
CA TYR A 357 13.73 4.59 -17.55
C TYR A 357 14.26 3.85 -16.32
N ALA A 358 13.40 3.06 -15.68
CA ALA A 358 13.74 2.20 -14.53
C ALA A 358 12.96 0.88 -14.56
N ASP A 359 13.24 -0.02 -13.63
CA ASP A 359 12.71 -1.39 -13.56
C ASP A 359 11.76 -1.55 -12.36
N ILE A 360 10.58 -2.15 -12.58
CA ILE A 360 9.49 -2.22 -11.60
C ILE A 360 9.78 -3.23 -10.49
N ASP A 361 10.62 -4.24 -10.75
CA ASP A 361 11.06 -5.21 -9.75
C ASP A 361 11.93 -4.56 -8.66
N ALA A 362 12.79 -3.61 -9.01
CA ALA A 362 13.57 -2.86 -8.04
C ALA A 362 12.67 -2.01 -7.13
N LEU A 363 11.68 -1.34 -7.71
CA LEU A 363 10.66 -0.58 -6.96
C LEU A 363 9.87 -1.50 -6.02
N ALA A 364 9.40 -2.65 -6.53
CA ALA A 364 8.68 -3.63 -5.72
C ALA A 364 9.54 -4.23 -4.60
N GLY A 365 10.83 -4.46 -4.86
CA GLY A 365 11.80 -4.92 -3.87
C GLY A 365 11.99 -3.88 -2.75
N THR A 366 12.18 -2.61 -3.11
CA THR A 366 12.29 -1.52 -2.13
C THR A 366 11.03 -1.40 -1.28
N LEU A 367 9.84 -1.45 -1.89
CA LEU A 367 8.58 -1.42 -1.15
C LEU A 367 8.42 -2.62 -0.20
N ALA A 368 8.82 -3.83 -0.62
CA ALA A 368 8.76 -5.01 0.22
C ALA A 368 9.68 -4.89 1.45
N VAL A 369 10.84 -4.23 1.31
CA VAL A 369 11.73 -3.93 2.44
C VAL A 369 11.10 -2.92 3.38
N LEU A 370 10.56 -1.81 2.87
CA LEU A 370 9.90 -0.78 3.68
C LEU A 370 8.73 -1.36 4.49
N ARG A 371 7.91 -2.21 3.87
CA ARG A 371 6.80 -2.92 4.54
C ARG A 371 7.28 -3.84 5.64
N ARG A 372 8.33 -4.64 5.38
CA ARG A 372 8.91 -5.53 6.39
C ARG A 372 9.49 -4.75 7.57
N GLU A 373 10.21 -3.66 7.31
CA GLU A 373 10.77 -2.80 8.36
C GLU A 373 9.65 -2.17 9.18
N ARG A 374 8.56 -1.74 8.54
CA ARG A 374 7.39 -1.20 9.22
C ARG A 374 6.66 -2.26 10.06
N ASP A 375 6.51 -3.48 9.56
CA ASP A 375 5.91 -4.59 10.32
C ASP A 375 6.73 -4.91 11.58
N VAL A 376 8.07 -4.93 11.47
CA VAL A 376 8.97 -5.15 12.60
C VAL A 376 8.84 -4.01 13.61
N ALA A 377 8.95 -2.76 13.15
CA ALA A 377 8.86 -1.60 14.02
C ALA A 377 7.47 -1.48 14.68
N GLY A 378 6.41 -1.88 13.98
CA GLY A 378 5.06 -1.96 14.53
C GLY A 378 4.92 -3.02 15.61
N ALA A 379 5.51 -4.20 15.41
CA ALA A 379 5.55 -5.24 16.44
C ALA A 379 6.34 -4.77 17.68
N GLU A 380 7.53 -4.18 17.49
CA GLU A 380 8.34 -3.61 18.58
C GLU A 380 7.60 -2.49 19.33
N PHE A 381 6.87 -1.63 18.61
CA PHE A 381 6.03 -0.60 19.21
C PHE A 381 4.92 -1.19 20.08
N LEU A 382 4.20 -2.20 19.59
CA LEU A 382 3.16 -2.89 20.37
C LEU A 382 3.72 -3.65 21.56
N ASP A 383 4.92 -4.22 21.43
CA ASP A 383 5.61 -4.90 22.53
C ASP A 383 6.01 -3.86 23.60
N GLY A 384 6.49 -2.68 23.19
CA GLY A 384 6.74 -1.55 24.09
C GLY A 384 5.48 -1.07 24.82
N LEU A 385 4.32 -1.01 24.15
CA LEU A 385 3.04 -0.75 24.82
C LEU A 385 2.67 -1.86 25.82
N SER A 386 2.88 -3.12 25.46
CA SER A 386 2.63 -4.24 26.38
C SER A 386 3.51 -4.17 27.63
N GLU A 387 4.79 -3.82 27.48
CA GLU A 387 5.73 -3.61 28.58
C GLU A 387 5.31 -2.41 29.45
N LEU A 388 4.82 -1.34 28.83
CA LEU A 388 4.31 -0.17 29.53
C LEU A 388 3.12 -0.51 30.44
N PHE A 389 2.15 -1.28 29.93
CA PHE A 389 0.98 -1.72 30.70
C PHE A 389 1.36 -2.68 31.83
N ALA A 390 2.40 -3.51 31.64
CA ALA A 390 2.89 -4.43 32.67
C ALA A 390 3.81 -3.76 33.71
N GLY A 391 4.49 -2.66 33.34
CA GLY A 391 5.49 -1.96 34.14
C GLY A 391 4.97 -0.65 34.73
N GLU A 392 5.32 0.49 34.11
CA GLU A 392 4.99 1.84 34.62
C GLU A 392 3.48 2.07 34.79
N GLY A 393 2.66 1.40 33.98
CA GLY A 393 1.19 1.41 34.10
C GLY A 393 0.65 0.74 35.37
N ALA A 394 1.48 0.00 36.12
CA ALA A 394 1.12 -0.53 37.44
C ALA A 394 1.22 0.51 38.58
N GLY A 395 1.64 1.74 38.28
CA GLY A 395 1.62 2.87 39.22
C GLY A 395 0.20 3.40 39.49
N ALA A 396 -0.01 4.01 40.66
CA ALA A 396 -1.30 4.59 41.06
C ALA A 396 -1.76 5.69 40.10
N TYR A 397 -3.04 5.68 39.72
CA TYR A 397 -3.64 6.68 38.83
C TYR A 397 -4.03 7.95 39.60
N LEU A 398 -3.12 8.93 39.70
CA LEU A 398 -3.43 10.31 40.16
C LEU A 398 -4.31 10.46 41.42
N GLY A 399 -4.25 9.50 42.35
CA GLY A 399 -5.03 9.50 43.60
C GLY A 399 -6.30 8.63 43.58
N GLU A 400 -6.64 8.02 42.45
CA GLU A 400 -7.73 7.06 42.30
C GLU A 400 -7.33 5.65 42.78
N PRO A 401 -8.29 4.79 43.16
CA PRO A 401 -8.01 3.44 43.69
C PRO A 401 -7.59 2.42 42.62
N VAL A 402 -7.26 2.85 41.40
CA VAL A 402 -6.83 1.99 40.27
C VAL A 402 -5.42 2.38 39.80
N THR A 403 -4.73 1.47 39.13
CA THR A 403 -3.52 1.82 38.38
C THR A 403 -3.87 2.45 37.04
N MET A 404 -2.93 3.21 36.45
CA MET A 404 -3.12 3.81 35.12
C MET A 404 -3.46 2.74 34.06
N ALA A 405 -2.80 1.58 34.11
CA ALA A 405 -3.10 0.46 33.21
C ALA A 405 -4.50 -0.12 33.45
N GLN A 406 -4.92 -0.33 34.71
CA GLN A 406 -6.26 -0.81 35.02
C GLN A 406 -7.33 0.14 34.49
N HIS A 407 -7.13 1.44 34.68
CA HIS A 407 -8.02 2.48 34.19
C HIS A 407 -8.21 2.43 32.67
N MET A 408 -7.11 2.45 31.92
CA MET A 408 -7.13 2.37 30.46
C MET A 408 -7.73 1.04 29.94
N LEU A 409 -7.45 -0.09 30.58
CA LEU A 409 -8.03 -1.39 30.22
C LEU A 409 -9.54 -1.44 30.47
N GLN A 410 -10.01 -0.85 31.57
CA GLN A 410 -11.44 -0.74 31.86
C GLN A 410 -12.15 0.15 30.85
N ALA A 411 -11.59 1.31 30.50
CA ALA A 411 -12.15 2.20 29.48
C ALA A 411 -12.29 1.48 28.12
N ALA A 412 -11.26 0.74 27.70
CA ALA A 412 -11.31 -0.08 26.49
C ALA A 412 -12.38 -1.18 26.55
N ALA A 413 -12.52 -1.84 27.71
CA ALA A 413 -13.53 -2.87 27.91
C ALA A 413 -14.95 -2.29 27.78
N ARG A 414 -15.20 -1.11 28.35
CA ARG A 414 -16.49 -0.40 28.22
C ARG A 414 -16.79 0.02 26.80
N ALA A 415 -15.80 0.51 26.07
CA ALA A 415 -15.93 0.80 24.64
C ALA A 415 -16.31 -0.45 23.85
N GLN A 416 -15.68 -1.59 24.13
CA GLN A 416 -15.98 -2.86 23.47
C GLN A 416 -17.38 -3.38 23.83
N GLU A 417 -17.80 -3.28 25.09
CA GLU A 417 -19.15 -3.65 25.56
C GLU A 417 -20.24 -2.78 24.91
N ALA A 418 -19.95 -1.50 24.67
CA ALA A 418 -20.82 -0.57 23.97
C ALA A 418 -20.91 -0.83 22.45
N GLY A 419 -20.12 -1.77 21.91
CA GLY A 419 -20.07 -2.07 20.47
C GLY A 419 -19.40 -0.97 19.65
N ALA A 420 -18.47 -0.22 20.26
CA ALA A 420 -17.72 0.83 19.56
C ALA A 420 -16.85 0.24 18.43
N PRO A 421 -16.59 0.99 17.35
CA PRO A 421 -15.63 0.59 16.32
C PRO A 421 -14.23 0.33 16.90
N ASP A 422 -13.47 -0.59 16.30
CA ASP A 422 -12.12 -0.98 16.77
C ASP A 422 -11.21 0.22 17.01
N ALA A 423 -11.21 1.22 16.11
CA ALA A 423 -10.43 2.44 16.26
C ALA A 423 -10.75 3.21 17.55
N LEU A 424 -12.03 3.24 17.93
CA LEU A 424 -12.50 3.95 19.10
C LEU A 424 -12.25 3.14 20.40
N VAL A 425 -12.28 1.80 20.32
CA VAL A 425 -11.79 0.92 21.39
C VAL A 425 -10.29 1.14 21.62
N ALA A 426 -9.49 1.24 20.55
CA ALA A 426 -8.08 1.58 20.64
C ALA A 426 -7.85 2.98 21.22
N ALA A 427 -8.67 3.96 20.84
CA ALA A 427 -8.62 5.30 21.41
C ALA A 427 -8.87 5.27 22.92
N ALA A 428 -9.90 4.56 23.39
CA ALA A 428 -10.18 4.38 24.81
C ALA A 428 -9.04 3.65 25.55
N LEU A 429 -8.43 2.65 24.93
CA LEU A 429 -7.28 1.93 25.51
C LEU A 429 -6.03 2.81 25.67
N LEU A 430 -5.81 3.75 24.76
CA LEU A 430 -4.55 4.49 24.68
C LEU A 430 -4.68 5.97 25.09
N HIS A 431 -5.86 6.41 25.55
CA HIS A 431 -6.17 7.83 25.78
C HIS A 431 -5.19 8.54 26.73
N ASP A 432 -4.75 7.82 27.76
CA ASP A 432 -3.85 8.33 28.80
C ASP A 432 -2.38 7.93 28.60
N VAL A 433 -2.01 7.38 27.44
CA VAL A 433 -0.61 7.00 27.15
C VAL A 433 0.35 8.19 27.22
N GLY A 434 -0.17 9.40 27.05
CA GLY A 434 0.58 10.64 27.19
C GLY A 434 1.00 10.99 28.61
N HIS A 435 0.59 10.23 29.63
CA HIS A 435 1.10 10.36 30.99
C HIS A 435 2.45 9.64 31.21
N PHE A 436 2.85 8.77 30.30
CA PHE A 436 4.09 8.00 30.41
C PHE A 436 5.30 8.73 29.82
N HIS A 437 6.05 9.41 30.70
CA HIS A 437 7.33 10.06 30.38
C HIS A 437 8.28 9.93 31.58
N GLY A 438 9.50 9.41 31.38
CA GLY A 438 10.52 9.31 32.44
C GLY A 438 10.90 10.66 33.08
N PRO A 439 11.93 10.66 33.97
CA PRO A 439 11.71 10.72 35.42
C PRO A 439 10.97 12.00 35.82
N VAL A 440 9.64 11.96 35.84
CA VAL A 440 8.82 12.99 36.49
C VAL A 440 7.98 12.25 37.52
N THR A 441 8.28 12.51 38.80
CA THR A 441 7.60 11.88 39.93
C THR A 441 6.17 12.44 40.04
N GLY A 442 5.27 11.67 40.65
CA GLY A 442 3.87 12.05 40.89
C GLY A 442 3.66 13.35 41.70
N GLU A 443 4.72 14.06 42.08
CA GLU A 443 4.69 15.36 42.73
C GLU A 443 4.51 16.53 41.74
N ASP A 444 4.90 16.40 40.46
CA ASP A 444 4.72 17.46 39.45
C ASP A 444 3.27 17.54 38.90
N LEU A 445 2.46 16.50 39.12
CA LEU A 445 1.04 16.45 38.73
C LEU A 445 0.13 17.34 39.60
N MET A 446 0.61 17.80 40.75
CA MET A 446 -0.11 18.72 41.65
C MET A 446 0.32 20.18 41.51
N ALA A 447 1.25 20.47 40.59
CA ALA A 447 1.77 21.80 40.35
C ALA A 447 1.05 22.52 39.20
N GLY A 448 -0.29 22.51 39.16
CA GLY A 448 -1.12 23.47 38.43
C GLY A 448 -0.81 23.77 36.95
N THR A 449 -0.06 22.91 36.25
CA THR A 449 0.35 23.11 34.86
C THR A 449 -0.29 21.98 34.05
N ASP A 450 -1.16 22.33 33.09
CA ASP A 450 -1.76 21.37 32.17
C ASP A 450 -0.65 20.57 31.47
N ASN A 451 -0.53 19.29 31.81
CA ASN A 451 0.53 18.43 31.31
C ASN A 451 0.32 17.99 29.85
N ARG A 452 -0.78 18.44 29.20
CA ARG A 452 -1.09 18.21 27.78
C ARG A 452 -0.90 16.75 27.35
N HIS A 453 -1.20 15.80 28.25
CA HIS A 453 -1.02 14.37 28.01
C HIS A 453 -1.86 13.90 26.81
N SER A 454 -3.10 14.39 26.65
CA SER A 454 -3.95 14.04 25.51
C SER A 454 -3.32 14.41 24.17
N HIS A 455 -2.76 15.62 24.04
CA HIS A 455 -2.04 16.06 22.84
C HIS A 455 -0.75 15.27 22.65
N THR A 456 0.06 15.13 23.70
CA THR A 456 1.36 14.47 23.62
C THR A 456 1.22 12.98 23.30
N GLY A 457 0.21 12.31 23.87
CA GLY A 457 -0.15 10.94 23.56
C GLY A 457 -0.62 10.81 22.11
N ALA A 458 -1.59 11.62 21.69
CA ALA A 458 -2.10 11.60 20.32
C ALA A 458 -1.01 11.86 19.27
N ASP A 459 -0.11 12.81 19.52
CA ASP A 459 0.99 13.15 18.60
C ASP A 459 2.01 12.00 18.48
N ARG A 460 2.34 11.32 19.59
CA ARG A 460 3.18 10.11 19.58
C ARG A 460 2.53 8.93 18.86
N LEU A 461 1.22 8.78 19.02
CA LEU A 461 0.46 7.71 18.39
C LEU A 461 0.18 7.97 16.91
N ALA A 462 0.25 9.22 16.45
CA ALA A 462 -0.05 9.61 15.08
C ALA A 462 0.91 8.99 14.04
N ASP A 463 2.12 8.62 14.47
CA ASP A 463 3.06 7.86 13.65
C ASP A 463 2.53 6.45 13.36
N TRP A 464 1.68 5.88 14.22
CA TRP A 464 1.25 4.48 14.19
C TRP A 464 -0.22 4.29 13.85
N PHE A 465 -1.09 5.22 14.22
CA PHE A 465 -2.54 5.09 14.08
C PHE A 465 -3.16 6.27 13.31
N GLY A 466 -4.29 6.02 12.63
CA GLY A 466 -5.02 7.07 11.91
C GLY A 466 -5.72 8.08 12.86
N PRO A 467 -6.24 9.20 12.30
CA PRO A 467 -6.95 10.22 13.07
C PRO A 467 -8.18 9.66 13.81
N GLU A 468 -8.79 8.58 13.32
CA GLU A 468 -9.87 7.85 13.98
C GLU A 468 -9.49 7.27 15.35
N VAL A 469 -8.20 7.09 15.63
CA VAL A 469 -7.69 6.72 16.96
C VAL A 469 -7.17 7.97 17.68
N THR A 470 -6.38 8.80 17.00
CA THR A 470 -5.61 9.85 17.67
C THR A 470 -6.41 11.12 17.97
N GLU A 471 -7.41 11.48 17.16
CA GLU A 471 -8.25 12.66 17.43
C GLU A 471 -9.16 12.46 18.64
N PRO A 472 -9.86 11.32 18.83
CA PRO A 472 -10.61 11.07 20.06
C PRO A 472 -9.71 11.11 21.31
N ILE A 473 -8.49 10.57 21.23
CA ILE A 473 -7.48 10.70 22.29
C ILE A 473 -7.12 12.17 22.54
N ARG A 474 -6.92 12.97 21.49
CA ARG A 474 -6.58 14.39 21.67
C ARG A 474 -7.70 15.18 22.34
N LEU A 475 -8.95 14.82 22.02
CA LEU A 475 -10.15 15.55 22.44
C LEU A 475 -10.72 15.13 23.80
N HIS A 476 -10.35 13.97 24.36
CA HIS A 476 -11.03 13.44 25.56
C HIS A 476 -10.93 14.38 26.79
N VAL A 477 -9.81 15.10 26.98
CA VAL A 477 -9.68 16.10 28.05
C VAL A 477 -10.60 17.30 27.83
N ALA A 478 -10.64 17.81 26.60
CA ALA A 478 -11.51 18.93 26.24
C ALA A 478 -12.99 18.53 26.34
N ALA A 479 -13.32 17.27 26.06
CA ALA A 479 -14.66 16.72 26.19
C ALA A 479 -15.22 16.85 27.62
N LYS A 480 -14.38 16.75 28.65
CA LYS A 480 -14.78 16.99 30.05
C LYS A 480 -15.31 18.40 30.26
N ARG A 481 -14.58 19.42 29.75
CA ARG A 481 -14.98 20.83 29.83
C ARG A 481 -16.26 21.09 29.02
N TYR A 482 -16.40 20.43 27.87
CA TYR A 482 -17.60 20.46 27.04
C TYR A 482 -18.80 19.90 27.80
N LEU A 483 -18.70 18.67 28.32
CA LEU A 483 -19.78 17.99 29.04
C LEU A 483 -20.24 18.79 30.27
N CYS A 484 -19.32 19.36 31.06
CA CYS A 484 -19.70 20.25 32.17
C CYS A 484 -20.43 21.54 31.74
N ALA A 485 -20.28 21.97 30.48
CA ALA A 485 -20.95 23.16 29.95
C ALA A 485 -22.33 22.83 29.37
N VAL A 486 -22.49 21.66 28.74
CA VAL A 486 -23.72 21.29 28.02
C VAL A 486 -24.63 20.33 28.80
N GLU A 487 -24.12 19.61 29.79
CA GLU A 487 -24.85 18.66 30.63
C GLU A 487 -24.79 19.09 32.10
N PRO A 488 -25.85 19.76 32.63
CA PRO A 488 -25.85 20.31 33.99
C PRO A 488 -25.56 19.30 35.10
N GLU A 489 -25.95 18.03 34.90
CA GLU A 489 -25.77 16.95 35.88
C GLU A 489 -24.39 16.28 35.79
N TYR A 490 -23.63 16.51 34.71
CA TYR A 490 -22.36 15.82 34.50
C TYR A 490 -21.28 16.23 35.50
N PHE A 491 -21.29 17.50 35.96
CA PHE A 491 -20.35 17.98 36.97
C PHE A 491 -20.44 17.17 38.27
N ASP A 492 -21.63 16.74 38.66
CA ASP A 492 -21.87 15.98 39.89
C ASP A 492 -21.37 14.53 39.81
N LEU A 493 -21.04 14.04 38.60
CA LEU A 493 -20.48 12.71 38.36
C LEU A 493 -18.95 12.68 38.46
N LEU A 494 -18.30 13.85 38.53
CA LEU A 494 -16.84 13.93 38.56
C LEU A 494 -16.29 13.58 39.96
N THR A 495 -15.28 12.71 39.97
CA THR A 495 -14.40 12.48 41.13
C THR A 495 -13.74 13.77 41.63
N GLU A 496 -13.32 13.80 42.90
CA GLU A 496 -12.64 14.97 43.50
C GLU A 496 -11.38 15.38 42.70
N ALA A 497 -10.60 14.39 42.22
CA ALA A 497 -9.45 14.61 41.35
C ALA A 497 -9.85 15.20 39.98
N SER A 498 -10.97 14.77 39.40
CA SER A 498 -11.47 15.28 38.12
C SER A 498 -12.01 16.72 38.23
N VAL A 499 -12.61 17.09 39.36
CA VAL A 499 -13.03 18.47 39.66
C VAL A 499 -11.82 19.40 39.79
N TYR A 500 -10.78 18.96 40.49
CA TYR A 500 -9.55 19.74 40.63
C TYR A 500 -8.89 20.00 39.26
N THR A 501 -8.72 18.95 38.45
CA THR A 501 -8.11 19.08 37.11
C THR A 501 -8.96 19.93 36.16
N LEU A 502 -10.30 19.88 36.25
CA LEU A 502 -11.20 20.75 35.48
C LEU A 502 -10.93 22.23 35.76
N GLN A 503 -10.68 22.61 37.01
CA GLN A 503 -10.36 24.00 37.37
C GLN A 503 -9.03 24.45 36.77
N VAL A 504 -8.00 23.58 36.82
CA VAL A 504 -6.69 23.84 36.22
C VAL A 504 -6.78 23.99 34.70
N GLN A 505 -7.73 23.29 34.07
CA GLN A 505 -7.97 23.29 32.62
C GLN A 505 -8.87 24.44 32.14
N GLY A 506 -9.23 25.38 33.02
CA GLY A 506 -10.02 26.57 32.65
C GLY A 506 -11.53 26.44 32.86
N GLY A 507 -12.00 25.38 33.51
CA GLY A 507 -13.42 25.17 33.83
C GLY A 507 -14.30 24.79 32.64
N PRO A 508 -15.64 24.77 32.82
CA PRO A 508 -16.59 24.52 31.75
C PRO A 508 -16.38 25.46 30.55
N MET A 509 -16.55 24.93 29.34
CA MET A 509 -16.40 25.71 28.10
C MET A 509 -17.40 26.88 28.03
N SER A 510 -16.94 28.00 27.47
CA SER A 510 -17.79 29.11 27.04
C SER A 510 -18.56 28.76 25.76
N ALA A 511 -19.62 29.52 25.45
CA ALA A 511 -20.44 29.26 24.26
C ALA A 511 -19.65 29.22 22.92
N PRO A 512 -18.63 30.07 22.69
CA PRO A 512 -17.76 29.94 21.51
C PRO A 512 -16.93 28.65 21.52
N GLU A 513 -16.35 28.27 22.66
CA GLU A 513 -15.55 27.03 22.77
C GLU A 513 -16.42 25.78 22.55
N VAL A 514 -17.68 25.79 23.00
CA VAL A 514 -18.66 24.74 22.71
C VAL A 514 -18.89 24.61 21.21
N ALA A 515 -19.12 25.72 20.51
CA ALA A 515 -19.34 25.72 19.07
C ALA A 515 -18.11 25.23 18.28
N ASP A 516 -16.90 25.63 18.71
CA ASP A 516 -15.65 25.17 18.10
C ASP A 516 -15.42 23.68 18.32
N TYR A 517 -15.76 23.16 19.52
CA TYR A 517 -15.67 21.73 19.82
C TYR A 517 -16.66 20.92 18.96
N GLU A 518 -17.91 21.35 18.86
CA GLU A 518 -18.96 20.66 18.07
C GLU A 518 -18.69 20.68 16.56
N ALA A 519 -17.91 21.65 16.06
CA ALA A 519 -17.49 21.69 14.66
C ALA A 519 -16.42 20.65 14.31
N ASN A 520 -15.76 20.03 15.30
CA ASN A 520 -14.76 19.00 15.06
C ASN A 520 -15.42 17.68 14.61
N PRO A 521 -15.00 17.06 13.50
CA PRO A 521 -15.56 15.78 13.02
C PRO A 521 -15.50 14.63 14.04
N TYR A 522 -14.57 14.68 15.00
CA TYR A 522 -14.36 13.65 16.03
C TYR A 522 -14.89 14.06 17.41
N ALA A 523 -15.69 15.13 17.52
CA ALA A 523 -16.21 15.64 18.79
C ALA A 523 -17.04 14.58 19.55
N ALA A 524 -17.93 13.87 18.84
CA ALA A 524 -18.76 12.82 19.42
C ALA A 524 -17.91 11.64 19.94
N ASP A 525 -16.86 11.27 19.21
CA ASP A 525 -15.94 10.21 19.60
C ASP A 525 -15.10 10.62 20.82
N GLY A 526 -14.65 11.87 20.88
CA GLY A 526 -13.96 12.42 22.05
C GLY A 526 -14.84 12.41 23.31
N VAL A 527 -16.13 12.73 23.17
CA VAL A 527 -17.12 12.59 24.26
C VAL A 527 -17.30 11.14 24.67
N ALA A 528 -17.38 10.20 23.73
CA ALA A 528 -17.50 8.78 24.04
C ALA A 528 -16.28 8.25 24.82
N VAL A 529 -15.06 8.58 24.36
CA VAL A 529 -13.81 8.23 25.08
C VAL A 529 -13.82 8.80 26.50
N ARG A 530 -14.22 10.07 26.68
CA ARG A 530 -14.27 10.68 28.01
C ARG A 530 -15.24 9.99 28.97
N ARG A 531 -16.40 9.53 28.47
CA ARG A 531 -17.36 8.79 29.29
C ARG A 531 -16.79 7.46 29.77
N TRP A 532 -16.12 6.70 28.90
CA TRP A 532 -15.50 5.43 29.29
C TRP A 532 -14.29 5.61 30.21
N ASP A 533 -13.54 6.71 30.05
CA ASP A 533 -12.53 7.16 30.99
C ASP A 533 -13.16 7.40 32.38
N ASP A 534 -14.28 8.12 32.48
CA ASP A 534 -14.97 8.28 33.77
C ASP A 534 -15.46 6.96 34.38
N GLU A 535 -15.91 6.01 33.57
CA GLU A 535 -16.36 4.68 34.00
C GLU A 535 -15.21 3.74 34.42
N GLY A 536 -13.99 3.98 33.94
CA GLY A 536 -12.83 3.11 34.15
C GLY A 536 -12.10 3.31 35.48
N LYS A 537 -12.81 3.41 36.61
CA LYS A 537 -12.21 3.76 37.92
C LYS A 537 -12.58 2.80 39.04
N ASP A 538 -13.07 1.60 38.72
CA ASP A 538 -13.53 0.61 39.71
C ASP A 538 -12.42 -0.40 40.04
N PRO A 539 -11.84 -0.40 41.26
CA PRO A 539 -10.76 -1.33 41.63
C PRO A 539 -11.18 -2.81 41.65
N GLU A 540 -12.48 -3.08 41.79
CA GLU A 540 -13.03 -4.44 41.83
C GLU A 540 -13.47 -4.92 40.44
N ALA A 541 -13.51 -4.04 39.44
CA ALA A 541 -13.89 -4.40 38.08
C ALA A 541 -12.77 -5.20 37.38
N SER A 542 -13.14 -6.37 36.86
CA SER A 542 -12.27 -7.15 35.98
C SER A 542 -12.36 -6.62 34.54
N ALA A 543 -11.21 -6.33 33.95
CA ALA A 543 -11.07 -6.01 32.53
C ALA A 543 -10.13 -7.03 31.85
N PRO A 544 -10.27 -7.26 30.53
CA PRO A 544 -9.27 -8.00 29.77
C PRO A 544 -7.89 -7.36 29.89
N ASP A 545 -6.83 -8.14 29.78
CA ASP A 545 -5.46 -7.63 29.77
C ASP A 545 -5.06 -7.03 28.41
N PHE A 546 -3.86 -6.45 28.32
CA PHE A 546 -3.38 -5.88 27.06
C PHE A 546 -3.26 -6.92 25.93
N ALA A 547 -3.00 -8.20 26.25
CA ALA A 547 -2.85 -9.25 25.25
C ALA A 547 -4.17 -9.52 24.51
N HIS A 548 -5.32 -9.30 25.15
CA HIS A 548 -6.64 -9.32 24.51
C HIS A 548 -6.78 -8.24 23.43
N PHE A 549 -6.28 -7.01 23.68
CA PHE A 549 -6.42 -5.88 22.75
C PHE A 549 -5.29 -5.76 21.71
N ARG A 550 -4.13 -6.41 21.95
CA ARG A 550 -2.98 -6.36 21.04
C ARG A 550 -3.30 -6.74 19.57
N PRO A 551 -4.11 -7.78 19.27
CA PRO A 551 -4.49 -8.09 17.89
C PRO A 551 -5.30 -6.98 17.22
N LEU A 552 -6.16 -6.28 17.98
CA LEU A 552 -6.93 -5.13 17.50
C LEU A 552 -6.00 -3.96 17.17
N LEU A 553 -5.05 -3.63 18.04
CA LEU A 553 -4.05 -2.60 17.77
C LEU A 553 -3.19 -2.93 16.55
N ALA A 554 -2.76 -4.19 16.42
CA ALA A 554 -1.98 -4.65 15.27
C ALA A 554 -2.73 -4.49 13.93
N ALA A 555 -4.06 -4.66 13.93
CA ALA A 555 -4.88 -4.46 12.74
C ALA A 555 -5.06 -2.97 12.37
N LEU A 556 -4.89 -2.06 13.34
CA LEU A 556 -5.03 -0.61 13.16
C LEU A 556 -3.72 0.12 12.86
N LEU A 557 -2.57 -0.56 12.97
CA LEU A 557 -1.29 0.03 12.62
C LEU A 557 -1.28 0.47 11.16
N ARG A 558 -0.84 1.72 10.92
CA ARG A 558 -0.62 2.24 9.57
C ARG A 558 0.38 1.35 8.83
N THR A 559 -0.11 0.72 7.77
CA THR A 559 0.72 -0.03 6.82
C THR A 559 1.58 0.92 6.00
N ALA A 560 2.80 0.49 5.67
CA ALA A 560 3.67 1.21 4.74
C ALA A 560 3.15 1.16 3.30
#